data_AF-A0AAP4UE89-F1
#
_entry.id   AF-A0AAP4UE89-F1
#
_cell.length_a   1.000
_cell.length_b   1.000
_cell.length_c   1.000
_cell.angle_alpha   90.00
_cell.angle_beta   90.00
_cell.angle_gamma   90.00
#
_symmetry.space_group_name_H-M   'P 1'
#
loop_
_entity.id
_entity.type
_entity.pdbx_description
1 polymer ?
#
loop_
_entity_poly.entity_id
_entity_poly.type
_entity_poly.pdbx_seq_one_letter_code
_entity_poly.pdbx_strand_id
1 'polypeptide(L)'
;MGSWQQRGEYLVEVSQRCLKGHKTFDLCRSHLVKASQISKGTIYNHFPTEADLMVAVAINDLNRWSAQAELDKQDYQDPLIQFLAHQCWRLHDTLVNKTFVIERVMPNSEVLSQASEVYQLAYQQSYDAYFVWFNEMIARIGKVEGFNRGELVINYLRGAIINTDDADKDGNDVQLYYQYCYAIVQLLGHSDKRLPGIAKFQEWLNNMPQQQCAA
;
A
#
# COMPACT_ATOMS: atom_id res chain seq x y z
N MET A 1 -6.62 -4.79 24.51
CA MET A 1 -5.53 -3.97 23.95
C MET A 1 -5.14 -2.91 24.97
N GLY A 2 -3.86 -2.76 25.29
CA GLY A 2 -3.41 -1.80 26.30
C GLY A 2 -3.41 -0.36 25.77
N SER A 3 -3.52 0.62 26.66
CA SER A 3 -3.50 2.06 26.33
C SER A 3 -2.24 2.50 25.58
N TRP A 4 -1.12 1.78 25.75
CA TRP A 4 0.12 2.01 25.01
C TRP A 4 0.01 1.66 23.53
N GLN A 5 -0.50 0.48 23.20
CA GLN A 5 -0.64 0.03 21.81
C GLN A 5 -1.64 0.91 21.06
N GLN A 6 -2.79 1.19 21.67
CA GLN A 6 -3.81 2.08 21.08
C GLN A 6 -3.25 3.47 20.77
N ARG A 7 -2.34 3.97 21.62
CA ARG A 7 -1.68 5.25 21.39
C ARG A 7 -0.68 5.19 20.23
N GLY A 8 0.04 4.07 20.08
CA GLY A 8 0.91 3.84 18.93
C GLY A 8 0.13 3.84 17.61
N GLU A 9 -0.97 3.08 17.56
CA GLU A 9 -1.89 3.03 16.41
C GLU A 9 -2.43 4.42 16.05
N TYR A 10 -2.90 5.17 17.06
CA TYR A 10 -3.37 6.55 16.85
C TYR A 10 -2.27 7.48 16.31
N LEU A 11 -1.04 7.38 16.80
CA LEU A 11 0.06 8.21 16.32
C LEU A 11 0.41 7.90 14.85
N VAL A 12 0.31 6.64 14.43
CA VAL A 12 0.49 6.25 13.04
C VAL A 12 -0.65 6.77 12.17
N GLU A 13 -1.90 6.72 12.64
CA GLU A 13 -3.04 7.34 11.94
C GLU A 13 -2.86 8.85 11.76
N VAL A 14 -2.42 9.56 12.81
CA VAL A 14 -2.07 10.99 12.73
C VAL A 14 -0.96 11.21 11.69
N SER A 15 0.04 10.33 11.65
CA SER A 15 1.16 10.41 10.70
C SER A 15 0.68 10.28 9.25
N GLN A 16 -0.18 9.29 8.97
CA GLN A 16 -0.77 9.12 7.65
C GLN A 16 -1.62 10.33 7.22
N ARG A 17 -2.40 10.91 8.15
CA ARG A 17 -3.15 12.13 7.87
C ARG A 17 -2.25 13.33 7.57
N CYS A 18 -1.14 13.47 8.28
CA CYS A 18 -0.17 14.53 8.04
C CYS A 18 0.56 14.38 6.69
N LEU A 19 0.74 13.15 6.21
CA LEU A 19 1.38 12.86 4.92
C LEU A 19 0.42 12.85 3.74
N LYS A 20 -0.90 13.05 3.97
CA LYS A 20 -1.92 12.96 2.93
C LYS A 20 -1.65 14.01 1.83
N GLY A 21 -1.49 13.54 0.59
CA GLY A 21 -1.18 14.36 -0.58
C GLY A 21 0.30 14.77 -0.71
N HIS A 22 1.16 14.41 0.24
CA HIS A 22 2.59 14.69 0.13
C HIS A 22 3.27 13.70 -0.83
N LYS A 23 4.27 14.17 -1.57
CA LYS A 23 5.08 13.33 -2.49
C LYS A 23 6.43 12.93 -1.88
N THR A 24 6.86 13.63 -0.84
CA THR A 24 8.10 13.36 -0.09
C THR A 24 7.77 13.09 1.36
N PHE A 25 8.54 12.22 2.02
CA PHE A 25 8.38 11.97 3.45
C PHE A 25 9.08 13.09 4.24
N ASP A 26 8.35 14.15 4.55
CA ASP A 26 8.81 15.33 5.29
C ASP A 26 8.23 15.40 6.72
N LEU A 27 7.57 14.33 7.16
CA LEU A 27 7.04 14.21 8.51
C LEU A 27 8.14 13.86 9.51
N CYS A 28 8.29 14.69 10.54
CA CYS A 28 9.14 14.41 11.69
C CYS A 28 8.31 14.21 12.96
N ARG A 29 8.88 13.55 13.97
CA ARG A 29 8.24 13.37 15.29
C ARG A 29 7.78 14.67 15.96
N SER A 30 8.46 15.79 15.69
CA SER A 30 8.08 17.11 16.19
C SER A 30 6.76 17.62 15.61
N HIS A 31 6.42 17.26 14.37
CA HIS A 31 5.14 17.59 13.73
C HIS A 31 3.99 16.87 14.43
N LEU A 32 4.21 15.63 14.88
CA LEU A 32 3.21 14.83 15.60
C LEU A 32 2.79 15.45 16.93
N VAL A 33 3.66 16.19 17.62
CA VAL A 33 3.30 16.87 18.88
C VAL A 33 2.11 17.80 18.66
N LYS A 34 2.18 18.62 17.60
CA LYS A 34 1.11 19.57 17.25
C LYS A 34 -0.13 18.86 16.73
N ALA A 35 0.05 17.83 15.91
CA ALA A 35 -1.04 17.14 15.24
C ALA A 35 -1.84 16.19 16.16
N SER A 36 -1.21 15.61 17.18
CA SER A 36 -1.81 14.59 18.05
C SER A 36 -2.21 15.08 19.44
N GLN A 37 -1.76 16.26 19.86
CA GLN A 37 -1.88 16.76 21.25
C GLN A 37 -1.27 15.81 22.31
N ILE A 38 -0.38 14.91 21.89
CA ILE A 38 0.38 14.02 22.78
C ILE A 38 1.72 14.68 23.11
N SER A 39 2.19 14.48 24.36
CA SER A 39 3.45 15.06 24.82
C SER A 39 4.64 14.61 23.97
N LYS A 40 5.62 15.50 23.79
CA LYS A 40 6.87 15.20 23.08
C LYS A 40 7.56 13.96 23.63
N GLY A 41 7.66 13.83 24.96
CA GLY A 41 8.29 12.67 25.58
C GLY A 41 7.60 11.36 25.21
N THR A 42 6.27 11.35 25.19
CA THR A 42 5.51 10.15 24.80
C THR A 42 5.73 9.78 23.33
N ILE A 43 5.73 10.75 22.42
CA ILE A 43 5.98 10.49 20.99
C ILE A 43 7.39 9.93 20.76
N TYR A 44 8.40 10.50 21.42
CA TYR A 44 9.78 10.06 21.29
C TYR A 44 10.01 8.68 21.91
N ASN A 45 9.20 8.29 22.90
CA ASN A 45 9.21 6.92 23.42
C ASN A 45 8.54 5.92 22.47
N HIS A 46 7.52 6.33 21.71
CA HIS A 46 6.92 5.48 20.67
C HIS A 46 7.81 5.38 19.43
N PHE A 47 8.47 6.47 19.04
CA PHE A 47 9.39 6.54 17.91
C PHE A 47 10.75 7.09 18.37
N PRO A 48 11.65 6.22 18.88
CA PRO A 48 13.00 6.63 19.29
C PRO A 48 13.82 7.32 18.21
N THR A 49 13.61 6.99 16.93
CA THR A 49 14.25 7.64 15.77
C THR A 49 13.21 8.15 14.76
N GLU A 50 13.64 8.95 13.78
CA GLU A 50 12.75 9.29 12.64
C GLU A 50 12.52 8.07 11.73
N ALA A 51 13.50 7.16 11.64
CA ALA A 51 13.36 5.92 10.92
C ALA A 51 12.25 5.05 11.52
N ASP A 52 12.11 5.00 12.85
CA ASP A 52 11.00 4.30 13.52
C ASP A 52 9.64 4.79 13.06
N LEU A 53 9.48 6.11 12.91
CA LEU A 53 8.25 6.71 12.41
C LEU A 53 7.99 6.33 10.93
N MET A 54 9.00 6.42 10.07
CA MET A 54 8.90 6.02 8.66
C MET A 54 8.51 4.54 8.52
N VAL A 55 9.18 3.68 9.27
CA VAL A 55 8.92 2.23 9.27
C VAL A 55 7.55 1.90 9.85
N ALA A 56 7.09 2.62 10.89
CA ALA A 56 5.75 2.45 11.43
C ALA A 56 4.65 2.77 10.41
N VAL A 57 4.83 3.82 9.60
CA VAL A 57 3.89 4.14 8.50
C VAL A 57 3.88 3.01 7.47
N ALA A 58 5.04 2.47 7.11
CA ALA A 58 5.14 1.34 6.17
C ALA A 58 4.51 0.05 6.69
N ILE A 59 4.71 -0.28 7.97
CA ILE A 59 4.04 -1.40 8.64
C ILE A 59 2.52 -1.25 8.52
N ASN A 60 2.01 -0.04 8.79
CA ASN A 60 0.57 0.19 8.74
C ASN A 60 -0.01 0.05 7.32
N ASP A 61 0.69 0.52 6.29
CA ASP A 61 0.26 0.30 4.91
C ASP A 61 0.28 -1.17 4.52
N LEU A 62 1.34 -1.92 4.86
CA LEU A 62 1.42 -3.37 4.62
C LEU A 62 0.28 -4.13 5.32
N ASN A 63 -0.01 -3.78 6.57
CA ASN A 63 -1.11 -4.38 7.34
C ASN A 63 -2.47 -4.05 6.73
N ARG A 64 -2.65 -2.81 6.25
CA ARG A 64 -3.87 -2.38 5.58
C ARG A 64 -4.09 -3.10 4.25
N TRP A 65 -3.04 -3.27 3.46
CA TRP A 65 -3.10 -4.05 2.22
C TRP A 65 -3.40 -5.52 2.52
N SER A 66 -2.79 -6.11 3.54
CA SER A 66 -3.06 -7.49 3.96
C SER A 66 -4.51 -7.67 4.42
N ALA A 67 -5.04 -6.73 5.18
CA ALA A 67 -6.44 -6.74 5.61
C ALA A 67 -7.40 -6.63 4.42
N GLN A 68 -7.13 -5.75 3.46
CA GLN A 68 -7.94 -5.64 2.24
C GLN A 68 -7.86 -6.93 1.40
N ALA A 69 -6.68 -7.52 1.25
CA ALA A 69 -6.51 -8.77 0.53
C ALA A 69 -7.34 -9.92 1.11
N GLU A 70 -7.60 -9.91 2.43
CA GLU A 70 -8.50 -10.87 3.09
C GLU A 70 -9.98 -10.59 2.77
N LEU A 71 -10.39 -9.32 2.68
CA LEU A 71 -11.74 -8.95 2.22
C LEU A 71 -11.94 -9.39 0.76
N ASP A 72 -10.95 -9.15 -0.09
CA ASP A 72 -11.01 -9.49 -1.52
C ASP A 72 -11.19 -11.01 -1.75
N LYS A 73 -10.74 -11.88 -0.82
CA LYS A 73 -10.98 -13.34 -0.89
C LYS A 73 -12.47 -13.69 -0.81
N GLN A 74 -13.26 -12.87 -0.12
CA GLN A 74 -14.69 -13.09 0.06
C GLN A 74 -15.46 -12.66 -1.19
N ASP A 75 -15.00 -11.60 -1.84
CA ASP A 75 -15.67 -10.98 -2.99
C ASP A 75 -15.32 -11.62 -4.33
N TYR A 76 -14.11 -12.21 -4.46
CA TYR A 76 -13.60 -12.73 -5.74
C TYR A 76 -13.09 -14.16 -5.65
N GLN A 77 -13.73 -15.06 -6.41
CA GLN A 77 -13.34 -16.47 -6.48
C GLN A 77 -12.21 -16.75 -7.48
N ASP A 78 -12.18 -16.02 -8.60
CA ASP A 78 -11.12 -16.16 -9.61
C ASP A 78 -9.82 -15.49 -9.11
N PRO A 79 -8.68 -16.21 -9.04
CA PRO A 79 -7.44 -15.66 -8.50
C PRO A 79 -6.89 -14.47 -9.28
N LEU A 80 -7.04 -14.44 -10.61
CA LEU A 80 -6.58 -13.32 -11.41
C LEU A 80 -7.44 -12.10 -11.12
N ILE A 81 -8.75 -12.26 -11.09
CA ILE A 81 -9.69 -11.18 -10.78
C ILE A 81 -9.44 -10.63 -9.38
N GLN A 82 -9.29 -11.51 -8.38
CA GLN A 82 -8.97 -11.13 -7.02
C GLN A 82 -7.68 -10.28 -6.97
N PHE A 83 -6.62 -10.74 -7.63
CA PHE A 83 -5.34 -10.03 -7.66
C PHE A 83 -5.45 -8.68 -8.35
N LEU A 84 -6.11 -8.59 -9.50
CA LEU A 84 -6.29 -7.34 -10.24
C LEU A 84 -7.14 -6.34 -9.47
N ALA A 85 -8.26 -6.78 -8.89
CA ALA A 85 -9.13 -5.93 -8.06
C ALA A 85 -8.37 -5.35 -6.86
N HIS A 86 -7.53 -6.17 -6.20
CA HIS A 86 -6.67 -5.72 -5.11
C HIS A 86 -5.70 -4.61 -5.57
N GLN A 87 -5.03 -4.81 -6.72
CA GLN A 87 -4.10 -3.79 -7.23
C GLN A 87 -4.83 -2.51 -7.67
N CYS A 88 -6.03 -2.61 -8.23
CA CYS A 88 -6.88 -1.46 -8.53
C CYS A 88 -7.26 -0.70 -7.25
N TRP A 89 -7.64 -1.40 -6.19
CA TRP A 89 -7.96 -0.78 -4.91
C TRP A 89 -6.77 0.00 -4.34
N ARG A 90 -5.56 -0.57 -4.36
CA ARG A 90 -4.34 0.12 -3.89
C ARG A 90 -4.06 1.40 -4.68
N LEU A 91 -4.18 1.33 -6.00
CA LEU A 91 -3.99 2.50 -6.88
C LEU A 91 -5.08 3.56 -6.64
N HIS A 92 -6.34 3.14 -6.51
CA HIS A 92 -7.47 4.04 -6.25
C HIS A 92 -7.33 4.76 -4.92
N ASP A 93 -6.99 4.03 -3.86
CA ASP A 93 -6.76 4.61 -2.54
C ASP A 93 -5.64 5.67 -2.57
N THR A 94 -4.56 5.41 -3.30
CA THR A 94 -3.50 6.39 -3.53
C THR A 94 -4.03 7.64 -4.24
N LEU A 95 -4.73 7.49 -5.36
CA LEU A 95 -5.10 8.62 -6.21
C LEU A 95 -6.30 9.42 -5.68
N VAL A 96 -7.29 8.76 -5.09
CA VAL A 96 -8.54 9.36 -4.60
C VAL A 96 -8.43 9.75 -3.13
N ASN A 97 -7.92 8.86 -2.27
CA ASN A 97 -7.75 9.17 -0.85
C ASN A 97 -6.45 9.92 -0.54
N LYS A 98 -5.60 10.15 -1.56
CA LYS A 98 -4.34 10.88 -1.48
C LYS A 98 -3.42 10.29 -0.41
N THR A 99 -3.45 8.97 -0.23
CA THR A 99 -2.56 8.31 0.72
C THR A 99 -1.11 8.46 0.26
N PHE A 100 -0.20 8.66 1.20
CA PHE A 100 1.21 8.74 0.89
C PHE A 100 1.71 7.44 0.25
N VAL A 101 2.43 7.53 -0.87
CA VAL A 101 3.04 6.36 -1.51
C VAL A 101 4.29 5.98 -0.74
N ILE A 102 4.15 5.06 0.22
CA ILE A 102 5.26 4.62 1.06
C ILE A 102 6.37 3.94 0.25
N GLU A 103 6.08 3.47 -0.97
CA GLU A 103 7.04 2.87 -1.89
C GLU A 103 8.15 3.83 -2.34
N ARG A 104 7.98 5.14 -2.13
CA ARG A 104 9.06 6.14 -2.32
C ARG A 104 10.14 6.02 -1.25
N VAL A 105 9.79 5.53 -0.07
CA VAL A 105 10.69 5.36 1.08
C VAL A 105 11.08 3.90 1.25
N MET A 106 10.14 2.97 1.10
CA MET A 106 10.33 1.56 1.42
C MET A 106 10.12 0.64 0.19
N PRO A 107 10.84 -0.48 0.08
CA PRO A 107 11.93 -0.90 0.95
C PRO A 107 13.19 -0.04 0.73
N ASN A 108 13.83 0.39 1.83
CA ASN A 108 15.15 1.03 1.86
C ASN A 108 15.92 0.49 3.06
N SER A 109 17.04 -0.21 2.78
CA SER A 109 17.85 -0.87 3.80
C SER A 109 18.55 0.09 4.75
N GLU A 110 18.86 1.31 4.31
CA GLU A 110 19.45 2.35 5.15
C GLU A 110 18.43 2.89 6.16
N VAL A 111 17.20 3.14 5.72
CA VAL A 111 16.11 3.54 6.64
C VAL A 111 15.84 2.43 7.65
N LEU A 112 15.75 1.18 7.20
CA LEU A 112 15.54 0.03 8.09
C LEU A 112 16.65 -0.14 9.12
N SER A 113 17.93 -0.01 8.74
CA SER A 113 19.04 -0.20 9.67
C SER A 113 19.13 0.89 10.73
N GLN A 114 18.57 2.08 10.47
CA GLN A 114 18.47 3.18 11.43
C GLN A 114 17.24 3.09 12.35
N ALA A 115 16.29 2.21 12.04
CA ALA A 115 15.16 1.94 12.92
C ALA A 115 15.59 1.05 14.09
N SER A 116 14.88 1.17 15.21
CA SER A 116 15.00 0.32 16.38
C SER A 116 14.65 -1.13 16.02
N GLU A 117 15.28 -2.11 16.68
CA GLU A 117 15.10 -3.54 16.42
C GLU A 117 13.62 -3.98 16.43
N VAL A 118 12.81 -3.42 17.33
CA VAL A 118 11.36 -3.68 17.42
C VAL A 118 10.65 -3.33 16.11
N TYR A 119 10.98 -2.20 15.49
CA TYR A 119 10.37 -1.77 14.22
C TYR A 119 10.93 -2.54 13.03
N GLN A 120 12.22 -2.88 13.03
CA GLN A 120 12.80 -3.75 12.00
C GLN A 120 12.09 -5.11 11.96
N LEU A 121 11.92 -5.75 13.13
CA LEU A 121 11.26 -7.04 13.24
C LEU A 121 9.79 -6.96 12.83
N ALA A 122 9.06 -5.94 13.31
CA ALA A 122 7.66 -5.74 12.96
C ALA A 122 7.47 -5.50 11.45
N TYR A 123 8.35 -4.71 10.83
CA TYR A 123 8.34 -4.50 9.38
C TYR A 123 8.57 -5.80 8.63
N GLN A 124 9.58 -6.58 9.02
CA GLN A 124 9.87 -7.85 8.36
C GLN A 124 8.66 -8.79 8.44
N GLN A 125 7.98 -8.87 9.59
CA GLN A 125 6.77 -9.68 9.75
C GLN A 125 5.63 -9.23 8.84
N SER A 126 5.32 -7.93 8.81
CA SER A 126 4.26 -7.38 7.94
C SER A 126 4.61 -7.52 6.46
N TYR A 127 5.88 -7.32 6.09
CA TYR A 127 6.36 -7.48 4.73
C TYR A 127 6.24 -8.92 4.28
N ASP A 128 6.76 -9.88 5.06
CA ASP A 128 6.70 -11.30 4.74
C ASP A 128 5.26 -11.79 4.63
N ALA A 129 4.38 -11.37 5.55
CA ALA A 129 2.96 -11.75 5.50
C ALA A 129 2.29 -11.31 4.19
N TYR A 130 2.50 -10.05 3.78
CA TYR A 130 1.93 -9.55 2.53
C TYR A 130 2.55 -10.23 1.30
N PHE A 131 3.86 -10.47 1.30
CA PHE A 131 4.55 -11.12 0.18
C PHE A 131 4.30 -12.62 0.07
N VAL A 132 3.99 -13.30 1.17
CA VAL A 132 3.46 -14.68 1.14
C VAL A 132 2.16 -14.69 0.35
N TRP A 133 1.19 -13.85 0.70
CA TRP A 133 -0.07 -13.75 -0.05
C TRP A 133 0.18 -13.39 -1.53
N PHE A 134 1.05 -12.42 -1.80
CA PHE A 134 1.35 -11.98 -3.18
C PHE A 134 1.88 -13.15 -4.03
N ASN A 135 2.83 -13.91 -3.51
CA ASN A 135 3.42 -15.04 -4.22
C ASN A 135 2.44 -16.21 -4.36
N GLU A 136 1.62 -16.47 -3.34
CA GLU A 136 0.54 -17.46 -3.40
C GLU A 136 -0.49 -17.12 -4.48
N MET A 137 -0.87 -15.84 -4.60
CA MET A 137 -1.78 -15.38 -5.65
C MET A 137 -1.19 -15.61 -7.05
N ILE A 138 0.07 -15.27 -7.26
CA ILE A 138 0.76 -15.53 -8.54
C ILE A 138 0.77 -17.04 -8.84
N ALA A 139 1.06 -17.88 -7.85
CA ALA A 139 1.04 -19.32 -8.02
C ALA A 139 -0.37 -19.84 -8.39
N ARG A 140 -1.42 -19.33 -7.74
CA ARG A 140 -2.83 -19.69 -8.02
C ARG A 140 -3.32 -19.20 -9.38
N ILE A 141 -2.86 -18.05 -9.85
CA ILE A 141 -3.15 -17.54 -11.21
C ILE A 141 -2.56 -18.48 -12.27
N GLY A 142 -1.43 -19.12 -11.95
CA GLY A 142 -0.75 -20.08 -12.78
C GLY A 142 0.67 -19.62 -13.09
N LYS A 143 1.64 -20.50 -12.81
CA LYS A 143 3.05 -20.23 -13.08
C LYS A 143 3.34 -20.31 -14.58
N VAL A 144 3.98 -19.28 -15.12
CA VAL A 144 4.52 -19.26 -16.49
C VAL A 144 6.05 -19.20 -16.38
N GLU A 145 6.71 -20.26 -16.84
CA GLU A 145 8.16 -20.42 -16.75
C GLU A 145 8.93 -19.36 -17.57
N GLY A 146 10.22 -19.23 -17.29
CA GLY A 146 11.18 -18.43 -18.06
C GLY A 146 11.61 -17.12 -17.41
N PHE A 147 10.77 -16.49 -16.57
CA PHE A 147 11.10 -15.26 -15.86
C PHE A 147 10.67 -15.29 -14.40
N ASN A 148 11.31 -14.49 -13.55
CA ASN A 148 10.81 -14.21 -12.20
C ASN A 148 9.60 -13.26 -12.27
N ARG A 149 8.42 -13.84 -12.50
CA ARG A 149 7.17 -13.08 -12.70
C ARG A 149 6.79 -12.23 -11.49
N GLY A 150 7.03 -12.73 -10.27
CA GLY A 150 6.77 -11.98 -9.04
C GLY A 150 7.60 -10.70 -8.96
N GLU A 151 8.90 -10.81 -9.24
CA GLU A 151 9.81 -9.67 -9.27
C GLU A 151 9.45 -8.65 -10.37
N LEU A 152 9.10 -9.13 -11.57
CA LEU A 152 8.66 -8.25 -12.65
C LEU A 152 7.41 -7.45 -12.27
N VAL A 153 6.41 -8.13 -11.69
CA VAL A 153 5.15 -7.49 -11.30
C VAL A 153 5.37 -6.52 -10.15
N ILE A 154 6.09 -6.89 -9.09
CA ILE A 154 6.27 -5.97 -7.95
C ILE A 154 7.04 -4.69 -8.35
N ASN A 155 8.06 -4.83 -9.20
CA ASN A 155 8.81 -3.67 -9.70
C ASN A 155 7.92 -2.76 -10.56
N TYR A 156 7.07 -3.34 -11.40
CA TYR A 156 6.08 -2.59 -12.16
C TYR A 156 5.07 -1.88 -11.26
N LEU A 157 4.46 -2.58 -10.29
CA LEU A 157 3.46 -2.02 -9.38
C LEU A 157 4.03 -0.83 -8.61
N ARG A 158 5.25 -0.96 -8.08
CA ARG A 158 5.97 0.11 -7.39
C ARG A 158 6.15 1.34 -8.29
N GLY A 159 6.72 1.14 -9.48
CA GLY A 159 6.96 2.24 -10.42
C GLY A 159 5.65 2.89 -10.91
N ALA A 160 4.63 2.09 -11.18
CA ALA A 160 3.34 2.56 -11.66
C ALA A 160 2.60 3.41 -10.61
N ILE A 161 2.53 2.98 -9.35
CA ILE A 161 1.89 3.77 -8.28
C ILE A 161 2.61 5.12 -8.10
N ILE A 162 3.95 5.13 -8.05
CA ILE A 162 4.72 6.37 -7.92
C ILE A 162 4.47 7.30 -9.11
N ASN A 163 4.60 6.79 -10.35
CA ASN A 163 4.46 7.61 -11.55
C ASN A 163 3.04 8.14 -11.76
N THR A 164 2.02 7.35 -11.42
CA THR A 164 0.62 7.79 -11.55
C THR A 164 0.27 8.84 -10.51
N ASP A 165 0.76 8.71 -9.28
CA ASP A 165 0.63 9.74 -8.26
C ASP A 165 1.42 10.99 -8.64
N ASP A 166 2.69 10.89 -9.08
CA ASP A 166 3.50 12.06 -9.50
C ASP A 166 2.89 12.82 -10.69
N ALA A 167 2.22 12.12 -11.59
CA ALA A 167 1.53 12.72 -12.73
C ALA A 167 0.12 13.23 -12.39
N ASP A 168 -0.28 13.18 -11.12
CA ASP A 168 -1.61 13.54 -10.61
C ASP A 168 -2.74 12.99 -11.48
N LYS A 169 -2.63 11.71 -11.84
CA LYS A 169 -3.64 11.03 -12.67
C LYS A 169 -4.99 11.00 -11.95
N ASP A 170 -6.06 11.08 -12.74
CA ASP A 170 -7.42 10.98 -12.21
C ASP A 170 -7.67 9.56 -11.70
N GLY A 171 -7.92 9.44 -10.39
CA GLY A 171 -8.24 8.18 -9.74
C GLY A 171 -9.58 7.58 -10.17
N ASN A 172 -10.42 8.31 -10.92
CA ASN A 172 -11.67 7.80 -11.49
C ASN A 172 -11.57 7.46 -12.98
N ASP A 173 -10.39 7.60 -13.60
CA ASP A 173 -10.19 7.26 -15.01
C ASP A 173 -10.16 5.74 -15.21
N VAL A 174 -11.25 5.17 -15.71
CA VAL A 174 -11.36 3.72 -15.98
C VAL A 174 -10.26 3.21 -16.93
N GLN A 175 -9.82 4.02 -17.89
CA GLN A 175 -8.79 3.59 -18.84
C GLN A 175 -7.43 3.42 -18.17
N LEU A 176 -7.12 4.22 -17.16
CA LEU A 176 -5.92 4.07 -16.34
C LEU A 176 -5.87 2.67 -15.71
N TYR A 177 -6.94 2.24 -15.04
CA TYR A 177 -6.99 0.93 -14.39
C TYR A 177 -6.96 -0.21 -15.40
N TYR A 178 -7.64 -0.06 -16.53
CA TYR A 178 -7.60 -1.06 -17.59
C TYR A 178 -6.19 -1.26 -18.14
N GLN A 179 -5.46 -0.19 -18.44
CA GLN A 179 -4.07 -0.25 -18.90
C GLN A 179 -3.13 -0.79 -17.84
N TYR A 180 -3.34 -0.39 -16.59
CA TYR A 180 -2.59 -0.87 -15.43
C TYR A 180 -2.72 -2.39 -15.27
N CYS A 181 -3.96 -2.91 -15.28
CA CYS A 181 -4.21 -4.35 -15.20
C CYS A 181 -3.75 -5.12 -16.44
N TYR A 182 -3.81 -4.51 -17.63
CA TYR A 182 -3.27 -5.11 -18.83
C TYR A 182 -1.77 -5.37 -18.70
N ALA A 183 -1.01 -4.37 -18.24
CA ALA A 183 0.42 -4.52 -18.02
C ALA A 183 0.73 -5.62 -16.99
N ILE A 184 -0.02 -5.68 -15.87
CA ILE A 184 0.12 -6.74 -14.86
C ILE A 184 -0.05 -8.13 -15.50
N VAL A 185 -1.11 -8.33 -16.28
CA VAL A 185 -1.38 -9.63 -16.95
C VAL A 185 -0.26 -10.02 -17.92
N GLN A 186 0.25 -9.06 -18.70
CA GLN A 186 1.38 -9.31 -19.60
C GLN A 186 2.65 -9.69 -18.84
N LEU A 187 2.95 -8.99 -17.75
CA LEU A 187 4.12 -9.26 -16.92
C LEU A 187 4.03 -10.62 -16.21
N LEU A 188 2.83 -11.04 -15.81
CA LEU A 188 2.54 -12.39 -15.30
C LEU A 188 2.69 -13.48 -16.37
N GLY A 189 2.74 -13.13 -17.66
CA GLY A 189 2.90 -14.07 -18.77
C GLY A 189 1.61 -14.67 -19.29
N HIS A 190 0.45 -14.11 -18.94
CA HIS A 190 -0.88 -14.62 -19.31
C HIS A 190 -1.51 -13.77 -20.42
N SER A 191 -0.77 -13.52 -21.51
CA SER A 191 -1.21 -12.65 -22.61
C SER A 191 -2.45 -13.16 -23.36
N ASP A 192 -2.75 -14.45 -23.22
CA ASP A 192 -3.92 -15.15 -23.74
C ASP A 192 -5.18 -14.94 -22.87
N LYS A 193 -5.01 -14.58 -21.59
CA LYS A 193 -6.16 -14.34 -20.69
C LYS A 193 -6.83 -13.02 -21.03
N ARG A 194 -8.16 -13.08 -21.15
CA ARG A 194 -9.00 -11.89 -21.35
C ARG A 194 -9.15 -11.14 -20.04
N LEU A 195 -8.82 -9.85 -20.06
CA LEU A 195 -9.19 -8.94 -18.98
C LEU A 195 -10.70 -8.76 -18.90
N PRO A 196 -11.22 -8.37 -17.72
CA PRO A 196 -12.56 -7.82 -17.62
C PRO A 196 -12.77 -6.66 -18.60
N GLY A 197 -13.98 -6.51 -19.12
CA GLY A 197 -14.31 -5.34 -19.93
C GLY A 197 -14.31 -4.05 -19.11
N ILE A 198 -14.22 -2.90 -19.79
CA ILE A 198 -14.25 -1.55 -19.18
C ILE A 198 -15.42 -1.37 -18.19
N ALA A 199 -16.60 -1.93 -18.49
CA ALA A 199 -17.75 -1.86 -17.59
C ALA A 199 -17.48 -2.47 -16.20
N LYS A 200 -16.68 -3.54 -16.11
CA LYS A 200 -16.33 -4.15 -14.83
C LYS A 200 -15.38 -3.28 -14.01
N PHE A 201 -14.45 -2.60 -14.68
CA PHE A 201 -13.59 -1.62 -14.01
C PHE A 201 -14.40 -0.43 -13.49
N GLN A 202 -15.35 0.09 -14.26
CA GLN A 202 -16.26 1.13 -13.78
C GLN A 202 -17.04 0.67 -12.54
N GLU A 203 -17.55 -0.56 -12.54
CA GLU A 203 -18.25 -1.15 -11.39
C GLU A 203 -17.33 -1.21 -10.16
N TRP A 204 -16.07 -1.64 -10.32
CA TRP A 204 -15.10 -1.65 -9.24
C TRP A 204 -14.85 -0.26 -8.66
N LEU A 205 -14.57 0.74 -9.49
CA LEU A 205 -14.30 2.09 -9.01
C LEU A 205 -15.51 2.68 -8.26
N ASN A 206 -16.73 2.43 -8.75
CA ASN A 206 -17.96 2.91 -8.10
C ASN A 206 -18.17 2.30 -6.70
N ASN A 207 -17.64 1.10 -6.44
CA ASN A 207 -17.78 0.39 -5.18
C ASN A 207 -16.57 0.59 -4.24
N MET A 208 -15.49 1.23 -4.70
CA MET A 208 -14.30 1.48 -3.90
C MET A 208 -14.51 2.65 -2.92
N PRO A 209 -13.80 2.66 -1.77
CA PRO A 209 -13.86 3.76 -0.81
C PRO A 209 -13.52 5.09 -1.49
N GLN A 210 -14.51 5.97 -1.53
CA GLN A 210 -14.36 7.33 -2.05
C GLN A 210 -13.75 8.25 -0.99
N GLN A 211 -13.19 9.37 -1.45
CA GLN A 211 -12.63 10.37 -0.55
C GLN A 211 -13.70 10.81 0.46
N GLN A 212 -13.51 10.45 1.73
CA GLN A 212 -14.30 11.04 2.80
C GLN A 212 -13.97 12.53 2.80
N CYS A 213 -14.95 13.37 2.40
CA CYS A 213 -14.86 14.79 2.64
C CYS A 213 -14.65 14.98 4.14
N ALA A 214 -13.49 15.51 4.53
CA ALA A 214 -13.25 15.91 5.90
C ALA A 214 -14.32 16.95 6.26
N ALA A 215 -15.21 16.60 7.18
CA ALA A 215 -16.10 17.54 7.84
C ALA A 215 -15.31 18.38 8.85
#